data_AF-A0A924W0W1-F1
#
_entry.id   AF-A0A924W0W1-F1
#
_cell.length_a   1.000
_cell.length_b   1.000
_cell.length_c   1.000
_cell.angle_alpha   90.00
_cell.angle_beta   90.00
_cell.angle_gamma   90.00
#
_symmetry.space_group_name_H-M   'P 1'
#
loop_
_entity.id
_entity.type
_entity.pdbx_description
1 polymer ?
#
loop_
_entity_poly.entity_id
_entity_poly.type
_entity_poly.pdbx_seq_one_letter_code
_entity_poly.pdbx_strand_id
1 'polypeptide(L)'
;MADIFVSYSRLDQERVKPIVDRLISLGYSVWWPEHAPSQKFIDQTQGELDQAKAVLTVWSVDARNSTWVAATAAHAWDQGKLAQVRIDGVDIPAPFGALPVADMRGSGEWGPLGDALERIARDGAGPQPANGEPSIGALAAPAAAGAPKVVTIAIGTTLAAFMGAVTATINGAMTSGQLQLALTGMLGVGAVCAAISAHRLYAIRRAGG
;
A
#
# COMPACT_ATOMS: atom_id res chain seq x y z
N MET A 1 14.98 12.28 15.55
CA MET A 1 13.74 11.52 15.73
C MET A 1 12.60 12.47 15.99
N ALA A 2 12.02 12.98 14.91
CA ALA A 2 10.81 13.79 14.96
C ALA A 2 9.57 12.92 15.17
N ASP A 3 8.50 13.51 15.71
CA ASP A 3 7.20 12.86 15.78
C ASP A 3 6.55 12.81 14.39
N ILE A 4 6.67 13.89 13.63
CA ILE A 4 6.00 14.07 12.35
C ILE A 4 7.03 14.45 11.28
N PHE A 5 7.07 13.67 10.21
CA PHE A 5 7.77 14.00 8.98
C PHE A 5 6.82 14.71 8.02
N VAL A 6 7.19 15.87 7.48
CA VAL A 6 6.38 16.58 6.48
C VAL A 6 7.01 16.43 5.10
N SER A 7 6.29 15.77 4.20
CA SER A 7 6.65 15.62 2.79
C SER A 7 5.89 16.63 1.94
N TYR A 8 6.62 17.48 1.21
CA TYR A 8 6.05 18.55 0.41
C TYR A 8 6.95 18.89 -0.79
N SER A 9 6.41 19.61 -1.77
CA SER A 9 7.24 20.20 -2.84
C SER A 9 7.91 21.47 -2.32
N ARG A 10 9.20 21.65 -2.64
CA ARG A 10 9.95 22.86 -2.22
C ARG A 10 9.32 24.16 -2.71
N LEU A 11 8.63 24.13 -3.85
CA LEU A 11 7.92 25.30 -4.39
C LEU A 11 6.78 25.76 -3.48
N ASP A 12 6.27 24.88 -2.62
CA ASP A 12 5.21 25.16 -1.67
C ASP A 12 5.73 25.43 -0.24
N GLN A 13 7.03 25.64 -0.04
CA GLN A 13 7.61 25.81 1.30
C GLN A 13 6.90 26.89 2.11
N GLU A 14 6.65 28.06 1.52
CA GLU A 14 5.95 29.17 2.18
C GLU A 14 4.50 28.82 2.55
N ARG A 15 3.85 27.98 1.73
CA ARG A 15 2.46 27.54 1.92
C ARG A 15 2.35 26.43 2.97
N VAL A 16 3.39 25.61 3.10
CA VAL A 16 3.49 24.51 4.07
C VAL A 16 3.93 25.01 5.44
N LYS A 17 4.68 26.11 5.51
CA LYS A 17 5.17 26.68 6.76
C LYS A 17 4.09 26.88 7.85
N PRO A 18 2.90 27.44 7.56
CA PRO A 18 1.84 27.56 8.56
C PRO A 18 1.36 26.22 9.13
N ILE A 19 1.41 25.14 8.34
CA ILE A 19 1.10 23.76 8.76
C ILE A 19 2.13 23.29 9.77
N VAL A 20 3.40 23.49 9.46
CA VAL A 20 4.51 23.12 10.36
C VAL A 20 4.48 23.92 11.65
N ASP A 21 4.31 25.23 11.57
CA ASP A 21 4.23 26.10 12.75
C ASP A 21 3.07 25.69 13.67
N ARG A 22 1.93 25.28 13.08
CA ARG A 22 0.80 24.76 13.85
C ARG A 22 1.13 23.45 14.55
N LEU A 23 1.74 22.50 13.86
CA LEU A 23 2.18 21.22 14.44
C LEU A 23 3.13 21.44 15.62
N ILE A 24 4.08 22.36 15.48
CA ILE A 24 5.01 22.74 16.56
C ILE A 24 4.24 23.38 17.72
N SER A 25 3.26 24.27 17.45
CA SER A 25 2.42 24.89 18.49
C SER A 25 1.58 23.89 19.29
N LEU A 26 1.30 22.71 18.72
CA LEU A 26 0.61 21.60 19.38
C LEU A 26 1.56 20.72 20.20
N GLY A 27 2.87 21.01 20.20
CA GLY A 27 3.89 20.32 20.98
C GLY A 27 4.63 19.20 20.25
N TYR A 28 4.45 19.04 18.94
CA TYR A 28 5.13 17.99 18.17
C TYR A 28 6.53 18.40 17.73
N SER A 29 7.45 17.44 17.73
CA SER A 29 8.70 17.57 16.99
C SER A 29 8.45 17.31 15.49
N VAL A 30 8.79 18.27 14.64
CA VAL A 30 8.52 18.20 13.20
C VAL A 30 9.82 18.18 12.41
N TRP A 31 9.95 17.20 11.53
CA TRP A 31 11.02 17.14 10.52
C TRP A 31 10.48 17.53 9.16
N TRP A 32 11.01 18.59 8.59
CA TRP A 32 10.66 19.06 7.24
C TRP A 32 11.93 19.56 6.54
N PRO A 33 12.37 18.93 5.44
CA PRO A 33 13.67 19.22 4.85
C PRO A 33 13.68 20.54 4.07
N GLU A 34 14.16 21.62 4.70
CA GLU A 34 14.27 22.96 4.08
C GLU A 34 15.40 23.11 3.05
N HIS A 35 16.40 22.21 3.04
CA HIS A 35 17.64 22.38 2.28
C HIS A 35 17.72 21.50 1.01
N ALA A 36 18.60 21.91 0.09
CA ALA A 36 18.94 21.14 -1.10
C ALA A 36 19.55 19.77 -0.73
N PRO A 37 19.27 18.70 -1.49
CA PRO A 37 19.66 17.35 -1.11
C PRO A 37 21.16 17.19 -1.36
N SER A 38 21.94 17.01 -0.29
CA SER A 38 23.26 16.37 -0.36
C SER A 38 23.11 14.88 -0.03
N GLN A 39 24.06 14.03 -0.41
CA GLN A 39 23.94 12.58 -0.14
C GLN A 39 23.74 12.29 1.36
N LYS A 40 24.49 12.96 2.22
CA LYS A 40 24.33 12.85 3.69
C LYS A 40 22.94 13.30 4.15
N PHE A 41 22.37 14.29 3.48
CA PHE A 41 21.03 14.78 3.78
C PHE A 41 19.95 13.80 3.33
N ILE A 42 20.16 13.09 2.22
CA ILE A 42 19.26 12.02 1.76
C ILE A 42 19.23 10.88 2.79
N ASP A 43 20.41 10.41 3.21
CA ASP A 43 20.52 9.31 4.18
C ASP A 43 19.90 9.70 5.53
N GLN A 44 20.14 10.94 5.98
CA GLN A 44 19.52 11.48 7.19
C GLN A 44 18.00 11.62 7.05
N THR A 45 17.53 12.10 5.90
CA THR A 45 16.10 12.27 5.63
C THR A 45 15.38 10.92 5.60
N GLN A 46 16.01 9.89 5.04
CA GLN A 46 15.47 8.52 5.08
C GLN A 46 15.42 7.99 6.52
N GLY A 47 16.48 8.19 7.31
CA GLY A 47 16.49 7.79 8.71
C GLY A 47 15.39 8.47 9.55
N GLU A 48 15.16 9.77 9.35
CA GLU A 48 14.06 10.49 10.01
C GLU A 48 12.69 10.06 9.46
N LEU A 49 12.57 9.77 8.16
CA LEU A 49 11.35 9.23 7.58
C LEU A 49 10.99 7.88 8.20
N ASP A 50 11.95 6.98 8.37
CA ASP A 50 11.74 5.65 8.95
C ASP A 50 11.34 5.76 10.44
N GLN A 51 12.00 6.65 11.18
CA GLN A 51 11.79 6.83 12.63
C GLN A 51 10.56 7.66 13.00
N ALA A 52 10.06 8.50 12.08
CA ALA A 52 8.89 9.33 12.35
C ALA A 52 7.67 8.46 12.66
N LYS A 53 6.90 8.86 13.68
CA LYS A 53 5.64 8.22 14.06
C LYS A 53 4.57 8.45 13.00
N ALA A 54 4.68 9.57 12.28
CA ALA A 54 3.74 9.99 11.26
C ALA A 54 4.43 10.64 10.08
N VAL A 55 3.84 10.52 8.91
CA VAL A 55 4.31 11.22 7.71
C VAL A 55 3.15 11.99 7.10
N LEU A 56 3.20 13.31 7.16
CA LEU A 56 2.23 14.20 6.53
C LEU A 56 2.66 14.56 5.11
N THR A 57 1.96 14.04 4.12
CA THR A 57 2.14 14.40 2.72
C THR A 57 1.23 15.56 2.35
N VAL A 58 1.82 16.67 1.87
CA VAL A 58 1.13 17.85 1.39
C VAL A 58 1.03 17.82 -0.14
N TRP A 59 -0.18 17.68 -0.64
CA TRP A 59 -0.50 17.65 -2.07
C TRP A 59 -0.83 19.05 -2.60
N SER A 60 -0.06 19.46 -3.61
CA SER A 60 -0.17 20.69 -4.37
C SER A 60 -0.02 20.39 -5.87
N VAL A 61 -0.13 21.42 -6.71
CA VAL A 61 0.14 21.31 -8.16
C VAL A 61 1.56 20.82 -8.44
N ASP A 62 2.52 21.19 -7.59
CA ASP A 62 3.92 20.78 -7.75
C ASP A 62 4.21 19.42 -7.11
N ALA A 63 3.61 19.15 -5.94
CA ALA A 63 3.86 17.92 -5.20
C ALA A 63 3.29 16.68 -5.89
N ARG A 64 2.17 16.80 -6.62
CA ARG A 64 1.57 15.67 -7.37
C ARG A 64 2.51 15.06 -8.43
N ASN A 65 3.44 15.87 -8.96
CA ASN A 65 4.38 15.46 -10.00
C ASN A 65 5.78 15.15 -9.44
N SER A 66 5.97 15.29 -8.13
CA SER A 66 7.25 15.05 -7.48
C SER A 66 7.44 13.57 -7.18
N THR A 67 8.40 12.93 -7.86
CA THR A 67 8.80 11.54 -7.60
C THR A 67 9.20 11.34 -6.14
N TRP A 68 9.84 12.33 -5.53
CA TRP A 68 10.22 12.28 -4.12
C TRP A 68 9.00 12.22 -3.22
N VAL A 69 8.03 13.12 -3.40
CA VAL A 69 6.80 13.16 -2.59
C VAL A 69 6.01 11.87 -2.75
N ALA A 70 5.89 11.36 -3.98
CA ALA A 70 5.22 10.09 -4.26
C ALA A 70 5.93 8.90 -3.60
N ALA A 71 7.27 8.84 -3.65
CA ALA A 71 8.05 7.78 -3.01
C ALA A 71 7.93 7.82 -1.47
N THR A 72 8.00 9.01 -0.88
CA THR A 72 7.80 9.20 0.57
C THR A 72 6.38 8.82 0.99
N ALA A 73 5.37 9.20 0.21
CA ALA A 73 3.98 8.84 0.48
C ALA A 73 3.76 7.32 0.39
N ALA A 74 4.36 6.66 -0.60
CA ALA A 74 4.31 5.20 -0.74
C ALA A 74 4.97 4.52 0.47
N HIS A 75 6.17 4.98 0.85
CA HIS A 75 6.87 4.44 2.02
C HIS A 75 6.04 4.61 3.30
N ALA A 76 5.45 5.78 3.52
CA ALA A 76 4.60 6.03 4.67
C ALA A 76 3.32 5.19 4.66
N TRP A 77 2.75 4.94 3.48
CA TRP A 77 1.58 4.09 3.30
C TRP A 77 1.89 2.64 3.69
N ASP A 78 3.01 2.10 3.19
CA ASP A 78 3.45 0.74 3.48
C ASP A 78 3.73 0.53 4.97
N GLN A 79 4.19 1.57 5.67
CA GLN A 79 4.42 1.56 7.11
C GLN A 79 3.16 1.90 7.93
N GLY A 80 2.02 2.13 7.28
CA GLY A 80 0.77 2.46 7.94
C GLY A 80 0.86 3.72 8.79
N LYS A 81 1.56 4.76 8.30
CA LYS A 81 1.75 6.06 9.00
C LYS A 81 1.53 7.28 8.10
N LEU A 82 0.95 7.09 6.92
CA LEU A 82 0.66 8.14 5.95
C LEU A 82 -0.52 9.00 6.39
N ALA A 83 -0.31 10.30 6.55
CA ALA A 83 -1.34 11.33 6.62
C ALA A 83 -1.31 12.16 5.35
N GLN A 84 -2.47 12.61 4.87
CA GLN A 84 -2.53 13.36 3.62
C GLN A 84 -3.35 14.62 3.76
N VAL A 85 -2.82 15.69 3.19
CA VAL A 85 -3.50 16.96 3.10
C VAL A 85 -3.34 17.53 1.70
N ARG A 86 -4.37 18.23 1.21
CA ARG A 86 -4.35 18.88 -0.08
C ARG A 86 -4.58 20.37 0.09
N ILE A 87 -3.67 21.17 -0.47
CA ILE A 87 -3.71 22.64 -0.43
C ILE A 87 -4.20 23.27 -1.74
N ASP A 88 -4.18 22.52 -2.84
CA ASP A 88 -4.65 22.95 -4.17
C ASP A 88 -5.81 22.10 -4.69
N GLY A 89 -6.53 22.56 -5.70
CA GLY A 89 -7.58 21.77 -6.37
C GLY A 89 -7.04 20.70 -7.30
N VAL A 90 -6.15 19.84 -6.80
CA VAL A 90 -5.43 18.84 -7.58
C VAL A 90 -5.99 17.44 -7.39
N ASP A 91 -5.99 16.70 -8.49
CA ASP A 91 -6.18 15.26 -8.48
C ASP A 91 -4.91 14.60 -7.93
N ILE A 92 -5.09 13.84 -6.87
CA ILE A 92 -4.02 13.15 -6.16
C ILE A 92 -3.70 11.86 -6.92
N PRO A 93 -2.41 11.59 -7.20
CA PRO A 93 -2.03 10.42 -7.99
C PRO A 93 -2.49 9.12 -7.32
N ALA A 94 -2.87 8.12 -8.14
CA ALA A 94 -3.15 6.77 -7.65
C ALA A 94 -1.86 6.13 -7.05
N PRO A 95 -1.97 5.30 -6.00
CA PRO A 95 -3.20 4.88 -5.32
C PRO A 95 -3.71 5.88 -4.27
N PHE A 96 -2.97 6.97 -4.02
CA PHE A 96 -3.21 7.86 -2.89
C PHE A 96 -4.53 8.63 -2.93
N GLY A 97 -5.07 8.88 -4.14
CA GLY A 97 -6.36 9.52 -4.33
C GLY A 97 -7.57 8.71 -3.83
N ALA A 98 -7.44 7.39 -3.66
CA ALA A 98 -8.48 6.54 -3.09
C ALA A 98 -8.49 6.56 -1.54
N LEU A 99 -7.50 7.19 -0.93
CA LEU A 99 -7.31 7.22 0.51
C LEU A 99 -7.94 8.46 1.13
N PRO A 100 -8.17 8.49 2.45
CA PRO A 100 -8.60 9.69 3.14
C PRO A 100 -7.59 10.83 2.96
N VAL A 101 -8.06 11.99 2.51
CA VAL A 101 -7.26 13.21 2.36
C VAL A 101 -8.01 14.40 2.96
N ALA A 102 -7.33 15.16 3.81
CA ALA A 102 -7.86 16.42 4.33
C ALA A 102 -7.77 17.53 3.27
N ASP A 103 -8.85 18.27 3.05
CA ASP A 103 -8.90 19.38 2.11
C ASP A 103 -8.74 20.72 2.86
N MET A 104 -7.65 21.45 2.60
CA MET A 104 -7.35 22.73 3.24
C MET A 104 -7.85 23.95 2.45
N ARG A 105 -8.64 23.73 1.39
CA ARG A 105 -9.21 24.83 0.59
C ARG A 105 -10.43 25.51 1.25
N GLY A 106 -10.90 25.00 2.39
CA GLY A 106 -12.05 25.50 3.14
C GLY A 106 -11.71 26.54 4.21
N SER A 107 -12.72 27.28 4.69
CA SER A 107 -12.60 28.41 5.61
C SER A 107 -12.02 28.03 6.99
N GLY A 108 -10.71 28.23 7.16
CA GLY A 108 -10.05 28.58 8.42
C GLY A 108 -9.93 27.51 9.51
N GLU A 109 -10.76 26.48 9.53
CA GLU A 109 -10.68 25.41 10.52
C GLU A 109 -9.87 24.23 9.97
N TRP A 110 -8.91 23.80 10.77
CA TRP A 110 -8.07 22.62 10.55
C TRP A 110 -8.86 21.31 10.51
N GLY A 111 -10.20 21.34 10.51
CA GLY A 111 -11.17 20.28 10.76
C GLY A 111 -10.65 18.84 10.65
N PRO A 112 -10.79 18.13 9.51
CA PRO A 112 -10.39 16.73 9.39
C PRO A 112 -8.88 16.48 9.56
N LEU A 113 -8.05 17.51 9.35
CA LEU A 113 -6.61 17.43 9.55
C LEU A 113 -6.28 17.41 11.05
N GLY A 114 -6.97 18.20 11.87
CA GLY A 114 -6.85 18.18 13.32
C GLY A 114 -7.17 16.80 13.88
N ASP A 115 -8.29 16.21 13.47
CA ASP A 115 -8.71 14.86 13.88
C ASP A 115 -7.76 13.77 13.34
N ALA A 116 -7.19 13.96 12.15
CA ALA A 116 -6.19 13.03 11.60
C ALA A 116 -4.87 13.12 12.38
N LEU A 117 -4.40 14.33 12.66
CA LEU A 117 -3.18 14.60 13.42
C LEU A 117 -3.30 14.16 14.87
N GLU A 118 -4.43 14.40 15.51
CA GLU A 118 -4.69 14.00 16.90
C GLU A 118 -4.78 12.48 17.03
N ARG A 119 -5.31 11.78 16.03
CA ARG A 119 -5.39 10.30 15.99
C ARG A 119 -4.04 9.65 15.72
N ILE A 120 -3.29 10.19 14.77
CA ILE A 120 -1.90 9.83 14.49
C ILE A 120 -1.05 9.98 15.77
N ALA A 121 -1.29 11.03 16.55
CA ALA A 121 -0.57 11.31 17.78
C ALA A 121 -0.97 10.41 18.97
N ARG A 122 -2.23 9.93 19.01
CA ARG A 122 -2.75 9.17 20.15
C ARG A 122 -2.49 7.66 20.05
N ASP A 123 -2.55 7.10 18.84
CA ASP A 123 -2.58 5.64 18.66
C ASP A 123 -1.33 5.05 17.98
N GLY A 124 -0.44 5.87 17.41
CA GLY A 124 0.70 5.37 16.62
C GLY A 124 0.29 4.52 15.40
N ALA A 125 -1.01 4.49 15.10
CA ALA A 125 -1.62 3.79 13.99
C ALA A 125 -2.00 4.84 12.95
N GLY A 126 -1.47 4.72 11.74
CA GLY A 126 -1.88 5.55 10.62
C GLY A 126 -3.34 5.30 10.24
N PRO A 127 -3.85 6.09 9.28
CA PRO A 127 -5.27 6.15 9.03
C PRO A 127 -5.83 4.80 8.58
N GLN A 128 -6.88 4.37 9.27
CA GLN A 128 -7.81 3.38 8.75
C GLN A 128 -8.46 3.96 7.48
N PRO A 129 -8.55 3.20 6.36
CA PRO A 129 -9.34 3.64 5.21
C PRO A 129 -10.74 4.04 5.67
N ALA A 130 -11.28 5.12 5.09
CA ALA A 130 -12.61 5.60 5.40
C ALA A 130 -13.59 4.43 5.22
N ASN A 131 -14.32 4.09 6.30
CA ASN A 131 -15.39 3.11 6.25
C ASN A 131 -16.39 3.56 5.17
N GLY A 132 -16.45 2.89 4.02
CA GLY A 132 -17.37 3.32 2.98
C GLY A 132 -17.25 2.73 1.58
N GLU A 133 -16.18 2.01 1.23
CA GLU A 133 -16.21 1.27 -0.05
C GLU A 133 -16.84 -0.11 0.16
N PRO A 134 -17.88 -0.48 -0.62
CA PRO A 134 -18.40 -1.84 -0.58
C PRO A 134 -17.26 -2.76 -0.97
N SER A 135 -16.81 -3.60 -0.03
CA SER A 135 -15.79 -4.59 -0.31
C SER A 135 -16.31 -5.44 -1.47
N ILE A 136 -15.77 -5.25 -2.66
CA ILE A 136 -15.99 -6.21 -3.74
C ILE A 136 -15.40 -7.49 -3.16
N GLY A 137 -16.28 -8.47 -2.92
CA GLY A 137 -16.06 -9.57 -1.98
C GLY A 137 -14.74 -10.31 -2.17
N ALA A 138 -14.38 -11.19 -1.22
CA ALA A 138 -13.08 -11.86 -1.01
C ALA A 138 -12.21 -12.30 -2.23
N LEU A 139 -12.76 -12.28 -3.44
CA LEU A 139 -12.09 -12.53 -4.71
C LEU A 139 -11.52 -11.29 -5.42
N ALA A 140 -11.96 -10.07 -5.06
CA ALA A 140 -11.58 -8.82 -5.73
C ALA A 140 -10.53 -7.99 -4.98
N ALA A 141 -10.07 -8.45 -3.81
CA ALA A 141 -8.83 -7.92 -3.26
C ALA A 141 -7.69 -8.26 -4.23
N PRO A 142 -6.97 -7.28 -4.82
CA PRO A 142 -5.67 -7.57 -5.39
C PRO A 142 -4.87 -8.17 -4.23
N ALA A 143 -4.38 -9.40 -4.42
CA ALA A 143 -3.45 -9.95 -3.47
C ALA A 143 -2.32 -8.93 -3.36
N ALA A 144 -2.08 -8.41 -2.16
CA ALA A 144 -0.91 -7.59 -1.86
C ALA A 144 0.26 -8.23 -2.59
N ALA A 145 0.92 -7.47 -3.46
CA ALA A 145 2.08 -7.92 -4.20
C ALA A 145 3.11 -8.44 -3.19
N GLY A 146 3.14 -9.75 -2.94
CA GLY A 146 3.86 -10.29 -1.78
C GLY A 146 3.38 -11.61 -1.16
N ALA A 147 2.50 -12.40 -1.77
CA ALA A 147 2.16 -13.72 -1.22
C ALA A 147 2.46 -14.89 -2.19
N PRO A 148 3.75 -15.23 -2.43
CA PRO A 148 4.11 -16.47 -3.13
C PRO A 148 3.69 -17.73 -2.34
N LYS A 149 3.31 -17.59 -1.06
CA LYS A 149 3.05 -18.74 -0.18
C LYS A 149 1.91 -19.63 -0.64
N VAL A 150 0.78 -19.09 -1.12
CA VAL A 150 -0.38 -19.91 -1.53
C VAL A 150 -0.09 -20.69 -2.81
N VAL A 151 0.57 -20.05 -3.78
CA VAL A 151 0.98 -20.69 -5.03
C VAL A 151 2.04 -21.76 -4.77
N THR A 152 3.04 -21.47 -3.92
CA THR A 152 4.07 -22.46 -3.56
C THR A 152 3.49 -23.65 -2.80
N ILE A 153 2.53 -23.45 -1.90
CA ILE A 153 1.85 -24.54 -1.18
C ILE A 153 1.00 -25.39 -2.15
N ALA A 154 0.29 -24.76 -3.10
CA ALA A 154 -0.50 -25.48 -4.11
C ALA A 154 0.38 -26.31 -5.05
N ILE A 155 1.53 -25.78 -5.48
CA ILE A 155 2.50 -26.51 -6.31
C ILE A 155 3.14 -27.65 -5.50
N GLY A 156 3.51 -27.40 -4.25
CA GLY A 156 4.12 -28.43 -3.39
C GLY A 156 3.19 -29.59 -3.10
N THR A 157 1.91 -29.32 -2.81
CA THR A 157 0.90 -30.35 -2.53
C THR A 157 0.55 -31.17 -3.76
N THR A 158 0.47 -30.56 -4.94
CA THR A 158 0.25 -31.29 -6.20
C THR A 158 1.44 -32.16 -6.56
N LEU A 159 2.68 -31.67 -6.42
CA LEU A 159 3.88 -32.46 -6.70
C LEU A 159 4.01 -33.67 -5.75
N ALA A 160 3.71 -33.49 -4.46
CA ALA A 160 3.73 -34.57 -3.47
C ALA A 160 2.66 -35.64 -3.76
N ALA A 161 1.44 -35.23 -4.15
CA ALA A 161 0.38 -36.15 -4.53
C ALA A 161 0.74 -36.98 -5.78
N PHE A 162 1.37 -36.34 -6.78
CA PHE A 162 1.85 -37.02 -7.98
C PHE A 162 2.93 -38.06 -7.66
N MET A 163 3.94 -37.66 -6.87
CA MET A 163 5.04 -38.54 -6.48
C MET A 163 4.55 -39.72 -5.63
N GLY A 164 3.55 -39.51 -4.77
CA GLY A 164 2.87 -40.57 -4.01
C GLY A 164 2.13 -41.57 -4.92
N ALA A 165 1.37 -41.09 -5.91
CA ALA A 165 0.64 -41.94 -6.85
C ALA A 165 1.57 -42.79 -7.73
N VAL A 166 2.67 -42.22 -8.20
CA VAL A 166 3.71 -42.93 -8.98
C VAL A 166 4.35 -44.02 -8.12
N THR A 167 4.73 -43.70 -6.88
CA THR A 167 5.35 -44.66 -5.95
C THR A 167 4.40 -45.81 -5.60
N ALA A 168 3.11 -45.53 -5.38
CA ALA A 168 2.09 -46.54 -5.11
C ALA A 168 1.84 -47.47 -6.32
N THR A 169 1.98 -46.96 -7.55
CA THR A 169 1.85 -47.78 -8.77
C THR A 169 3.05 -48.71 -8.93
N ILE A 170 4.27 -48.21 -8.71
CA ILE A 170 5.51 -49.01 -8.81
C ILE A 170 5.51 -50.15 -7.79
N ASN A 171 4.97 -49.90 -6.58
CA ASN A 171 4.87 -50.91 -5.52
C ASN A 171 3.68 -51.87 -5.69
N GLY A 172 2.92 -51.79 -6.80
CA GLY A 172 1.78 -52.67 -7.08
C GLY A 172 0.55 -52.44 -6.19
N ALA A 173 0.54 -51.37 -5.38
CA ALA A 173 -0.57 -51.02 -4.49
C ALA A 173 -1.73 -50.33 -5.22
N MET A 174 -1.52 -49.88 -6.47
CA MET A 174 -2.51 -49.17 -7.28
C MET A 174 -2.62 -49.79 -8.68
N THR A 175 -3.85 -50.02 -9.15
CA THR A 175 -4.10 -50.54 -10.51
C THR A 175 -3.98 -49.44 -11.56
N SER A 176 -3.66 -49.80 -12.81
CA SER A 176 -3.52 -48.84 -13.93
C SER A 176 -4.74 -47.93 -14.12
N GLY A 177 -5.95 -48.43 -13.87
CA GLY A 177 -7.18 -47.64 -13.93
C GLY A 177 -7.29 -46.57 -12.84
N GLN A 178 -6.76 -46.83 -11.64
CA GLN A 178 -6.71 -45.85 -10.56
C GLN A 178 -5.68 -44.74 -10.82
N LEU A 179 -4.58 -45.07 -11.50
CA LEU A 179 -3.58 -44.08 -11.95
C LEU A 179 -4.17 -43.14 -13.01
N GLN A 180 -4.92 -43.67 -13.98
CA GLN A 180 -5.61 -42.84 -14.98
C GLN A 180 -6.62 -41.88 -14.33
N LEU A 181 -7.36 -42.33 -13.32
CA LEU A 181 -8.29 -41.49 -12.58
C LEU A 181 -7.57 -40.35 -11.84
N ALA A 182 -6.43 -40.64 -11.21
CA ALA A 182 -5.60 -39.65 -10.52
C ALA A 182 -5.03 -38.59 -11.49
N LEU A 183 -4.51 -39.03 -12.64
CA LEU A 183 -3.98 -38.13 -13.67
C LEU A 183 -5.09 -37.24 -14.27
N THR A 184 -6.28 -37.80 -14.50
CA THR A 184 -7.44 -37.05 -14.99
C THR A 184 -7.89 -35.99 -13.97
N GLY A 185 -7.91 -36.35 -12.68
CA GLY A 185 -8.18 -35.39 -11.60
C GLY A 185 -7.17 -34.24 -11.56
N MET A 186 -5.90 -34.54 -11.81
CA MET A 186 -4.82 -33.55 -11.83
C MET A 186 -4.96 -32.55 -13.00
N LEU A 187 -5.35 -33.03 -14.19
CA LEU A 187 -5.67 -32.18 -15.33
C LEU A 187 -6.87 -31.27 -15.05
N GLY A 188 -7.89 -31.79 -14.34
CA GLY A 188 -9.05 -31.00 -13.91
C GLY A 188 -8.66 -29.84 -13.00
N VAL A 189 -7.82 -30.10 -11.99
CA VAL A 189 -7.31 -29.05 -11.09
C VAL A 189 -6.49 -28.00 -11.86
N GLY A 190 -5.65 -28.44 -12.81
CA GLY A 190 -4.88 -27.54 -13.67
C GLY A 190 -5.77 -26.63 -14.52
N ALA A 191 -6.85 -27.17 -15.11
CA ALA A 191 -7.80 -26.41 -15.90
C ALA A 191 -8.54 -25.35 -15.07
N VAL A 192 -8.94 -25.69 -13.83
CA VAL A 192 -9.59 -24.75 -12.90
C VAL A 192 -8.64 -23.61 -12.52
N CYS A 193 -7.38 -23.93 -12.18
CA CYS A 193 -6.36 -22.91 -11.88
C CYS A 193 -6.10 -21.96 -13.08
N ALA A 194 -6.05 -22.50 -14.30
CA ALA A 194 -5.89 -21.72 -15.52
C ALA A 194 -7.10 -20.79 -15.76
N ALA A 195 -8.32 -21.30 -15.56
CA ALA A 195 -9.55 -20.52 -15.70
C ALA A 195 -9.63 -19.36 -14.69
N ILE A 196 -9.28 -19.60 -13.43
CA ILE A 196 -9.22 -18.57 -12.39
C ILE A 196 -8.18 -17.50 -12.74
N SER A 197 -7.02 -17.92 -13.23
CA SER A 197 -5.95 -17.00 -13.65
C SER A 197 -6.38 -16.13 -14.83
N ALA A 198 -7.02 -16.73 -15.84
CA ALA A 198 -7.57 -16.01 -16.98
C ALA A 198 -8.68 -15.04 -16.58
N HIS A 199 -9.57 -15.45 -15.68
CA HIS A 199 -10.65 -14.60 -15.18
C HIS A 199 -10.11 -13.37 -14.43
N ARG A 200 -9.08 -13.54 -13.59
CA ARG A 200 -8.39 -12.42 -12.94
C ARG A 200 -7.74 -11.46 -13.94
N LEU A 201 -7.06 -11.98 -14.95
CA LEU A 201 -6.42 -11.15 -15.98
C LEU A 201 -7.45 -10.31 -16.76
N TYR A 202 -8.60 -10.92 -17.05
CA TYR A 202 -9.70 -10.25 -17.74
C TYR A 202 -10.36 -9.17 -16.87
N ALA A 203 -10.56 -9.44 -15.57
CA ALA A 203 -11.11 -8.46 -14.63
C ALA A 203 -10.21 -7.23 -14.48
N ILE A 204 -8.89 -7.41 -14.41
CA ILE A 204 -7.92 -6.31 -14.33
C ILE A 204 -7.95 -5.44 -15.60
N ARG A 205 -8.00 -6.05 -16.79
CA ARG A 205 -8.11 -5.30 -18.06
C ARG A 205 -9.36 -4.43 -18.16
N ARG A 206 -10.46 -4.83 -17.53
CA ARG A 206 -11.73 -4.08 -17.57
C ARG A 206 -11.77 -2.92 -16.57
N ALA A 207 -10.98 -2.98 -15.50
CA ALA A 207 -10.92 -1.94 -14.47
C ALA A 207 -9.94 -0.80 -14.80
N GLY A 208 -9.09 -0.95 -15.81
CA GLY A 208 -8.11 0.06 -16.24
C GLY A 208 -8.52 0.88 -17.47
N GLY A 209 -9.82 1.09 -17.70
CA GLY A 209 -10.37 1.85 -18.84
C GLY A 209 -11.29 2.97 -18.39
#